data_AF-A0A7C4CM86-F1
#
_entry.id   AF-A0A7C4CM86-F1
#
_cell.length_a   1.000
_cell.length_b   1.000
_cell.length_c   1.000
_cell.angle_alpha   90.00
_cell.angle_beta   90.00
_cell.angle_gamma   90.00
#
_symmetry.space_group_name_H-M   'P 1'
#
loop_
_entity.id
_entity.type
_entity.pdbx_description
1 polymer ?
#
loop_
_entity_poly.entity_id
_entity_poly.type
_entity_poly.pdbx_seq_one_letter_code
_entity_poly.pdbx_strand_id
1 'polypeptide(L)'
;MTRIAIVLGSYNYGGVSRFVEELVTKLIKLGLETFIIARNIVKPPNPLIEPYMIELKASSIVDYWRKLRDVSKDFDVVNVQSVYEVGGVCST
;
A
#
# COMPACT_ATOMS: atom_id res chain seq x y z
N MET A 1 -11.05 -17.37 1.52
CA MET A 1 -9.84 -17.32 0.66
C MET A 1 -8.91 -16.32 1.31
N THR A 2 -7.62 -16.61 1.44
CA THR A 2 -6.70 -15.76 2.21
C THR A 2 -6.42 -14.45 1.47
N ARG A 3 -6.71 -13.32 2.11
CA ARG A 3 -6.51 -11.96 1.58
C ARG A 3 -5.24 -11.37 2.16
N ILE A 4 -4.35 -10.91 1.31
CA ILE A 4 -3.03 -10.39 1.68
C ILE A 4 -2.98 -8.90 1.37
N ALA A 5 -2.56 -8.09 2.33
CA ALA A 5 -2.26 -6.67 2.13
C ALA A 5 -0.75 -6.43 2.26
N ILE A 6 -0.22 -5.64 1.32
CA ILE A 6 1.13 -5.05 1.40
C ILE A 6 0.99 -3.56 1.61
N VAL A 7 1.42 -3.07 2.76
CA VAL A 7 1.32 -1.66 3.15
C VAL A 7 2.58 -0.90 2.74
N LEU A 8 2.36 0.22 2.06
CA LEU A 8 3.36 1.19 1.62
C LEU A 8 2.97 2.61 2.03
N GLY A 9 3.98 3.46 2.19
CA GLY A 9 3.82 4.91 2.34
C GLY A 9 3.38 5.48 1.00
N SER A 10 4.34 5.89 0.18
CA SER A 10 4.06 6.38 -1.17
C SER A 10 4.26 5.28 -2.21
N TYR A 11 3.27 5.10 -3.07
CA TYR A 11 3.41 4.28 -4.28
C TYR A 11 3.91 5.14 -5.45
N ASN A 12 4.81 4.56 -6.25
CA ASN A 12 5.58 5.24 -7.31
C ASN A 12 6.51 6.37 -6.80
N TYR A 13 7.00 6.23 -5.57
CA TYR A 13 8.05 7.07 -5.00
C TYR A 13 9.25 6.19 -4.61
N GLY A 14 10.36 6.33 -5.34
CA GLY A 14 11.57 5.53 -5.12
C GLY A 14 11.50 4.08 -5.62
N GLY A 15 12.50 3.27 -5.22
CA GLY A 15 12.71 1.91 -5.74
C GLY A 15 11.79 0.82 -5.17
N VAL A 16 11.18 1.05 -3.99
CA VAL A 16 10.36 0.05 -3.28
C VAL A 16 9.09 -0.30 -4.06
N SER A 17 8.49 0.67 -4.77
CA SER A 17 7.26 0.44 -5.53
C SER A 17 7.44 -0.61 -6.62
N ARG A 18 8.57 -0.61 -7.35
CA ARG A 18 8.83 -1.61 -8.41
C ARG A 18 8.91 -3.02 -7.85
N PHE A 19 9.60 -3.22 -6.73
CA PHE A 19 9.69 -4.53 -6.09
C PHE A 19 8.31 -5.04 -5.66
N VAL A 20 7.50 -4.16 -5.06
CA VAL A 20 6.16 -4.52 -4.60
C VAL A 20 5.23 -4.83 -5.77
N GLU A 21 5.31 -4.06 -6.86
CA GLU A 21 4.56 -4.35 -8.08
C GLU A 21 4.90 -5.74 -8.65
N GLU A 22 6.19 -6.06 -8.77
CA GLU A 22 6.64 -7.35 -9.25
C GLU A 22 6.18 -8.50 -8.35
N LEU A 23 6.22 -8.29 -7.02
CA LEU A 23 5.74 -9.26 -6.04
C LEU A 23 4.22 -9.47 -6.16
N VAL A 24 3.43 -8.40 -6.13
CA VAL A 24 1.96 -8.45 -6.21
C VAL A 24 1.52 -9.08 -7.52
N THR A 25 2.17 -8.73 -8.63
CA THR A 25 1.91 -9.35 -9.94
C THR A 25 2.14 -10.87 -9.90
N LYS A 26 3.23 -11.33 -9.26
CA LYS A 26 3.50 -12.77 -9.12
C LYS A 26 2.45 -13.46 -8.25
N LEU A 27 2.08 -12.86 -7.12
CA LEU A 27 1.09 -13.43 -6.19
C LEU A 27 -0.30 -13.52 -6.83
N ILE A 28 -0.74 -12.49 -7.54
CA ILE A 28 -2.00 -12.51 -8.30
C ILE A 28 -1.98 -13.61 -9.36
N LYS A 29 -0.87 -13.76 -10.10
CA LYS A 29 -0.72 -14.85 -11.09
C LYS A 29 -0.76 -16.25 -10.48
N LEU A 30 -0.44 -16.39 -9.20
CA LEU A 30 -0.58 -17.63 -8.43
C LEU A 30 -1.99 -17.82 -7.87
N GLY A 31 -2.92 -16.89 -8.13
CA GLY A 31 -4.29 -16.94 -7.63
C GLY A 31 -4.46 -16.45 -6.19
N LEU A 32 -3.47 -15.75 -5.64
CA LEU A 32 -3.55 -15.16 -4.31
C LEU A 32 -4.17 -13.76 -4.36
N GLU A 33 -5.19 -13.54 -3.55
CA GLU A 33 -5.89 -12.26 -3.46
C GLU A 33 -5.02 -11.24 -2.70
N THR A 34 -4.14 -10.55 -3.43
CA THR A 34 -3.12 -9.65 -2.87
C THR A 34 -3.37 -8.21 -3.28
N PHE A 35 -3.31 -7.30 -2.31
CA PHE A 35 -3.56 -5.88 -2.48
C PHE A 35 -2.40 -5.03 -1.98
N ILE A 36 -2.27 -3.84 -2.55
CA ILE A 36 -1.36 -2.79 -2.09
C ILE A 36 -2.19 -1.73 -1.37
N ILE A 37 -1.87 -1.47 -0.11
CA ILE A 37 -2.42 -0.34 0.63
C ILE A 37 -1.36 0.76 0.63
N ALA A 38 -1.63 1.87 -0.04
CA ALA A 38 -0.74 3.03 -0.09
C ALA A 38 -1.35 4.21 0.67
N ARG A 39 -0.52 5.01 1.34
CA ARG A 39 -0.96 6.33 1.86
C ARG A 39 -1.34 7.24 0.70
N ASN A 40 -0.49 7.31 -0.32
CA ASN A 40 -0.63 8.14 -1.50
C ASN A 40 -0.08 7.44 -2.75
N ILE A 41 -0.71 7.71 -3.89
CA ILE A 41 -0.30 7.26 -5.21
C ILE A 41 0.29 8.46 -5.94
N VAL A 42 1.62 8.49 -6.11
CA VAL A 42 2.32 9.65 -6.72
C VAL A 42 2.14 9.67 -8.24
N LYS A 43 2.08 8.50 -8.87
CA LYS A 43 1.81 8.33 -10.30
C LYS A 43 0.82 7.20 -10.52
N PRO A 44 -0.01 7.26 -11.58
CA PRO A 44 -0.95 6.21 -11.91
C PRO A 44 -0.28 4.83 -11.91
N PRO A 45 -0.90 3.82 -11.28
CA PRO A 45 -0.37 2.46 -11.30
C PRO A 45 -0.50 1.83 -12.69
N ASN A 46 0.21 0.70 -12.84
CA ASN A 46 0.00 -0.18 -13.98
C ASN A 46 -1.47 -0.66 -14.00
N PRO A 47 -2.17 -0.67 -15.15
CA PRO A 47 -3.55 -1.15 -15.27
C PRO A 47 -3.78 -2.58 -14.73
N LEU A 48 -2.75 -3.42 -14.73
CA LEU A 48 -2.82 -4.77 -14.17
C LEU A 48 -2.94 -4.75 -12.63
N ILE A 49 -2.36 -3.74 -11.99
CA ILE A 49 -2.25 -3.62 -10.53
C ILE A 49 -3.30 -2.67 -9.97
N GLU A 50 -3.76 -1.70 -10.77
CA GLU A 50 -4.76 -0.70 -10.38
C GLU A 50 -5.98 -1.27 -9.63
N PRO A 51 -6.60 -2.41 -10.03
CA PRO A 51 -7.73 -2.99 -9.30
C PRO A 51 -7.38 -3.54 -7.92
N TYR A 52 -6.08 -3.76 -7.66
CA TYR A 52 -5.54 -4.33 -6.43
C TYR A 52 -4.92 -3.25 -5.53
N MET A 53 -5.20 -1.97 -5.78
CA MET A 53 -4.69 -0.86 -4.99
C MET A 53 -5.75 -0.18 -4.15
N ILE A 54 -5.37 0.17 -2.92
CA ILE A 54 -6.18 0.94 -1.99
C ILE A 54 -5.37 2.16 -1.55
N GLU A 55 -5.82 3.35 -1.94
CA GLU A 55 -5.23 4.61 -1.49
C GLU A 55 -5.99 5.16 -0.28
N LEU A 56 -5.30 5.39 0.85
CA LEU A 56 -5.93 5.87 2.08
C LEU A 56 -6.23 7.38 2.07
N LYS A 57 -5.54 8.18 1.26
CA LYS A 57 -5.71 9.65 1.16
C LYS A 57 -5.79 10.31 2.55
N ALA A 58 -4.81 10.04 3.41
CA ALA A 58 -4.83 10.49 4.79
C ALA A 58 -4.39 11.97 4.94
N SER A 59 -5.16 12.77 5.68
CA SER A 59 -4.88 14.20 5.90
C SER A 59 -3.92 14.47 7.07
N SER A 60 -3.71 13.48 7.94
CA SER A 60 -2.79 13.53 9.08
C SER A 60 -2.28 12.13 9.42
N ILE A 61 -1.27 12.05 10.30
CA ILE A 61 -0.75 10.76 10.77
C ILE A 61 -1.78 9.97 11.58
N VAL A 62 -2.61 10.65 12.38
CA VAL A 62 -3.68 9.99 13.15
C VAL A 62 -4.77 9.46 12.21
N ASP A 63 -5.15 10.24 11.20
CA ASP A 63 -6.10 9.79 10.16
C ASP A 63 -5.55 8.59 9.37
N TYR A 64 -4.25 8.61 9.05
CA TYR A 64 -3.57 7.49 8.39
C TYR A 64 -3.70 6.20 9.19
N TRP A 65 -3.34 6.22 10.48
CA TRP A 65 -3.41 5.03 11.33
C TRP A 65 -4.84 4.55 11.53
N ARG A 66 -5.81 5.46 11.67
CA ARG A 66 -7.23 5.10 11.75
C ARG A 66 -7.70 4.37 10.49
N LYS A 67 -7.46 4.95 9.32
CA LYS A 67 -7.87 4.37 8.03
C LYS A 67 -7.16 3.05 7.75
N LEU A 68 -5.85 2.97 8.02
CA LEU A 68 -5.09 1.74 7.87
C LEU A 68 -5.66 0.64 8.78
N ARG A 69 -5.96 0.95 10.04
CA ARG A 69 -6.60 0.01 10.97
C ARG A 69 -7.94 -0.48 10.43
N ASP A 70 -8.77 0.42 9.90
CA ASP A 70 -10.09 0.05 9.39
C ASP A 70 -9.98 -0.85 8.15
N VAL A 71 -9.15 -0.49 7.18
CA VAL A 71 -8.92 -1.30 5.97
C VAL A 71 -8.24 -2.63 6.30
N SER A 72 -7.32 -2.66 7.27
CA SER A 72 -6.58 -3.88 7.63
C SER A 72 -7.46 -5.02 8.15
N LYS A 73 -8.68 -4.71 8.63
CA LYS A 73 -9.65 -5.71 9.12
C LYS A 73 -10.14 -6.64 8.01
N ASP A 74 -10.01 -6.22 6.76
CA ASP A 74 -10.46 -6.96 5.58
C ASP A 74 -9.42 -7.97 5.08
N PHE A 75 -8.26 -8.08 5.75
CA PHE A 75 -7.11 -8.89 5.34
C PHE A 75 -6.69 -9.87 6.42
N ASP A 76 -6.34 -11.09 5.99
CA ASP A 76 -5.83 -12.13 6.88
C ASP A 76 -4.35 -11.94 7.19
N VAL A 77 -3.59 -11.41 6.21
CA VAL A 77 -2.15 -11.15 6.33
C VAL A 77 -1.86 -9.72 5.95
N VAL A 78 -1.19 -8.99 6.84
CA VAL A 78 -0.74 -7.61 6.60
C VAL A 78 0.78 -7.58 6.67
N ASN A 79 1.42 -7.36 5.53
CA ASN A 79 2.86 -7.17 5.42
C ASN A 79 3.16 -5.68 5.25
N VAL A 80 4.05 -5.12 6.07
CA VAL A 80 4.38 -3.70 6.04
C VAL A 80 5.81 -3.53 5.53
N GLN A 81 5.97 -2.91 4.36
CA GLN A 81 7.27 -2.78 3.69
C GLN A 81 7.89 -1.39 3.83
N SER A 82 7.07 -0.35 3.92
CA SER A 82 7.55 1.01 4.21
C SER A 82 6.40 1.85 4.74
N VAL A 83 6.48 2.27 6.00
CA VAL A 83 5.54 3.24 6.61
C VAL A 83 6.17 4.62 6.75
N TYR A 84 7.49 4.72 6.56
CA TYR A 84 8.29 5.91 6.86
C TYR A 84 8.44 6.81 5.63
N GLU A 85 7.30 7.33 5.17
CA GLU A 85 7.22 8.59 4.42
C GLU A 85 6.24 9.57 5.08
N VAL A 86 6.15 9.48 6.41
CA VAL A 86 5.57 10.54 7.26
C VAL A 86 6.68 11.52 7.64
N GLY A 87 7.54 11.85 6.68
CA GLY A 87 8.64 12.80 6.81
C GLY A 87 8.34 14.06 6.04
N GLY A 88 7.28 14.77 6.45
CA GLY A 88 6.97 16.11 5.99
C GLY A 88 6.51 16.91 7.21
N VAL A 89 7.32 17.88 7.63
CA VAL A 89 7.13 18.77 8.79
C VAL A 89 7.55 18.19 10.15
N CYS A 90 8.84 17.94 10.32
CA CYS A 90 9.54 18.57 11.45
C CYS A 90 10.41 19.66 10.84
N SER A 91 9.87 20.87 10.76
CA SER A 91 10.65 22.08 10.50
C SER A 91 11.69 22.21 11.62
N THR A 92 12.96 22.03 11.27
CA THR A 92 14.06 22.67 12.01
C THR A 92 14.00 24.17 11.80
#